data_AF-A0A4Q6F6K5-F1
#
_entry.id   AF-A0A4Q6F6K5-F1
#
_cell.length_a   1.000
_cell.length_b   1.000
_cell.length_c   1.000
_cell.angle_alpha   90.00
_cell.angle_beta   90.00
_cell.angle_gamma   90.00
#
_symmetry.space_group_name_H-M   'P 1'
#
loop_
_entity.id
_entity.type
_entity.pdbx_description
1 polymer ?
#
loop_
_entity_poly.entity_id
_entity_poly.type
_entity_poly.pdbx_seq_one_letter_code
_entity_poly.pdbx_strand_id
1 'polypeptide(L)'
;MYSCKLAAKCYNPHHEEKTKSRKWTAKQKLKAISETISASEADVGSFLRKEGLHSQELNKRHDQALASLESSVKAGPTHEEFDRLQDENKRLEREVLRKDKALAEASALLILQKKLH
;
A
#
# COMPACT_ATOMS: atom_id res chain seq x y z
N MET A 1 -36.65 1.21 -47.90
CA MET A 1 -36.51 2.66 -47.69
C MET A 1 -35.84 2.88 -46.35
N TYR A 2 -34.55 3.21 -46.35
CA TYR A 2 -33.84 3.62 -45.14
C TYR A 2 -34.18 5.08 -44.83
N SER A 3 -34.77 5.35 -43.67
CA SER A 3 -34.65 6.66 -43.03
C SER A 3 -35.18 6.59 -41.60
N CYS A 4 -34.28 6.57 -40.62
CA CYS A 4 -34.53 7.28 -39.38
C CYS A 4 -33.22 7.97 -39.01
N LYS A 5 -33.07 9.20 -39.51
CA LYS A 5 -32.05 10.14 -39.07
C LYS A 5 -32.62 10.97 -37.93
N LEU A 6 -31.76 11.16 -36.94
CA LEU A 6 -31.72 12.19 -35.89
C LEU A 6 -32.42 11.94 -34.53
N ALA A 7 -31.52 11.66 -33.58
CA ALA A 7 -31.24 12.49 -32.41
C ALA A 7 -32.20 12.43 -31.21
N ALA A 8 -31.72 11.81 -30.13
CA ALA A 8 -31.28 12.58 -28.96
C ALA A 8 -30.49 11.66 -28.00
N LYS A 9 -29.34 12.17 -27.56
CA LYS A 9 -28.46 11.64 -26.51
C LYS A 9 -29.22 10.82 -25.45
N CYS A 10 -29.02 9.50 -25.47
CA CYS A 10 -29.14 8.69 -24.27
C CYS A 10 -27.96 9.10 -23.37
N TYR A 11 -28.17 10.13 -22.55
CA TYR A 11 -27.29 10.42 -21.43
C TYR A 11 -27.34 9.20 -20.51
N ASN A 12 -26.34 8.33 -20.62
CA ASN A 12 -26.10 7.29 -19.65
C ASN A 12 -25.23 7.93 -18.57
N PRO A 13 -25.76 8.26 -17.37
CA PRO A 13 -24.90 8.61 -16.28
C PRO A 13 -24.18 7.31 -15.93
N HIS A 14 -22.98 7.14 -16.46
CA HIS A 14 -21.98 6.31 -15.80
C HIS A 14 -21.76 6.95 -14.44
N HIS A 15 -22.64 6.62 -13.49
CA HIS A 15 -22.39 6.84 -12.09
C HIS A 15 -21.28 5.86 -11.75
N GLU A 16 -20.06 6.29 -12.03
CA GLU A 16 -18.86 5.68 -11.49
C GLU A 16 -18.84 6.05 -10.01
N GLU A 17 -19.80 5.49 -9.27
CA GLU A 17 -19.64 5.30 -7.84
C GLU A 17 -18.42 4.39 -7.72
N LYS A 18 -17.25 5.00 -7.58
CA LYS A 18 -16.08 4.34 -7.01
C LYS A 18 -16.55 3.82 -5.66
N THR A 19 -17.02 2.58 -5.64
CA THR A 19 -17.43 1.89 -4.44
C THR A 19 -16.25 2.03 -3.51
N LYS A 20 -16.44 2.81 -2.42
CA LYS A 20 -15.42 2.98 -1.40
C LYS A 20 -15.07 1.56 -0.98
N SER A 21 -13.89 1.09 -1.38
CA SER A 21 -13.50 -0.28 -1.11
C SER A 21 -13.61 -0.46 0.40
N ARG A 22 -14.54 -1.31 0.82
CA ARG A 22 -14.76 -1.58 2.23
C ARG A 22 -13.39 -2.00 2.75
N LYS A 23 -12.83 -1.27 3.71
CA LYS A 23 -11.54 -1.63 4.30
C LYS A 23 -11.77 -2.88 5.15
N TRP A 24 -11.43 -4.04 4.60
CA TRP A 24 -11.57 -5.31 5.30
C TRP A 24 -10.40 -5.51 6.27
N THR A 25 -10.71 -5.91 7.49
CA THR A 25 -9.71 -6.34 8.46
C THR A 25 -9.09 -7.68 8.02
N ALA A 26 -7.89 -8.01 8.52
CA ALA A 26 -7.23 -9.28 8.21
C ALA A 26 -8.13 -10.49 8.54
N LYS A 27 -8.83 -10.44 9.68
CA LYS A 27 -9.79 -11.47 10.10
C LYS A 27 -10.95 -11.66 9.11
N GLN A 28 -11.48 -10.57 8.56
CA GLN A 28 -12.56 -10.62 7.57
C GLN A 28 -12.08 -11.22 6.24
N LYS A 29 -10.87 -10.85 5.80
CA LYS A 29 -10.25 -11.44 4.59
C LYS A 29 -10.05 -12.94 4.74
N LEU A 30 -9.49 -13.38 5.87
CA LEU A 30 -9.27 -14.79 6.15
C LEU A 30 -10.59 -15.57 6.17
N LYS A 31 -11.62 -15.02 6.82
CA LYS A 31 -12.95 -15.65 6.87
C LYS A 31 -13.50 -15.89 5.46
N ALA A 32 -13.51 -14.87 4.59
CA ALA A 32 -14.01 -15.03 3.23
C ALA A 32 -13.20 -16.01 2.40
N ILE A 33 -11.88 -16.01 2.54
CA ILE A 33 -11.01 -16.99 1.90
C ILE A 33 -11.39 -18.40 2.37
N SER A 34 -11.53 -18.62 3.68
CA SER A 34 -11.89 -19.94 4.24
C SER A 34 -13.28 -20.43 3.81
N GLU A 35 -14.27 -19.54 3.76
CA GLU A 35 -15.64 -19.88 3.35
C GLU A 35 -15.70 -20.23 1.86
N THR A 36 -14.87 -19.61 1.03
CA THR A 36 -14.89 -19.81 -0.42
C THR A 36 -14.04 -21.00 -0.89
N ILE A 37 -13.07 -21.48 -0.10
CA ILE A 37 -12.21 -22.61 -0.47
C ILE A 37 -12.99 -23.93 -0.59
N SER A 38 -13.92 -24.19 0.32
CA SER A 38 -14.69 -25.45 0.34
C SER A 38 -16.14 -25.31 -0.15
N ALA A 39 -16.51 -24.12 -0.64
CA ALA A 39 -17.85 -23.83 -1.13
C ALA A 39 -18.05 -24.30 -2.58
N SER A 40 -19.29 -24.65 -2.91
CA SER A 40 -19.68 -24.88 -4.31
C SER A 40 -19.66 -23.57 -5.11
N GLU A 41 -19.58 -23.65 -6.44
CA GLU A 41 -19.58 -22.46 -7.30
C GLU A 41 -20.84 -21.59 -7.11
N ALA A 42 -22.00 -22.24 -6.86
CA ALA A 42 -23.25 -21.55 -6.57
C ALA A 42 -23.19 -20.77 -5.25
N ASP A 43 -22.58 -21.37 -4.21
CA ASP A 43 -22.41 -20.74 -2.90
C ASP A 43 -21.42 -19.58 -2.96
N VAL A 44 -20.33 -19.72 -3.71
CA VAL A 44 -19.38 -18.63 -3.98
C VAL A 44 -20.08 -17.49 -4.71
N GLY A 45 -20.90 -17.77 -5.71
CA GLY A 45 -21.69 -16.74 -6.39
C GLY A 45 -22.67 -16.01 -5.47
N SER A 46 -23.33 -16.73 -4.55
CA SER A 46 -24.19 -16.15 -3.52
C SER A 46 -23.40 -15.27 -2.54
N PHE A 47 -22.24 -15.74 -2.10
CA PHE A 47 -21.34 -15.03 -1.21
C PHE A 47 -20.82 -13.71 -1.83
N LEU A 48 -20.36 -13.76 -3.08
CA LEU A 48 -19.86 -12.59 -3.81
C LEU A 48 -20.93 -11.50 -3.92
N ARG A 49 -22.19 -11.86 -4.21
CA ARG A 49 -23.30 -10.90 -4.25
C ARG A 49 -23.62 -10.31 -2.87
N LYS A 50 -23.61 -11.13 -1.81
CA LYS A 50 -23.86 -10.68 -0.43
C LYS A 50 -22.80 -9.70 0.07
N GLU A 51 -21.54 -9.97 -0.24
CA GLU A 51 -20.41 -9.13 0.20
C GLU A 51 -20.09 -7.97 -0.77
N GLY A 52 -20.78 -7.88 -1.92
CA GLY A 52 -20.53 -6.87 -2.94
C GLY A 52 -19.16 -7.02 -3.59
N LEU A 53 -18.70 -8.25 -3.79
CA LEU A 53 -17.39 -8.59 -4.35
C LEU A 53 -17.51 -9.16 -5.76
N HIS A 54 -16.50 -8.87 -6.58
CA HIS A 54 -16.30 -9.52 -7.86
C HIS A 54 -15.37 -10.72 -7.71
N SER A 55 -15.50 -11.73 -8.58
CA SER A 55 -14.67 -12.94 -8.56
C SER A 55 -13.18 -12.61 -8.70
N GLN A 56 -12.82 -11.63 -9.55
CA GLN A 56 -11.42 -11.19 -9.69
C GLN A 56 -10.85 -10.62 -8.39
N GLU A 57 -11.64 -9.90 -7.61
CA GLU A 57 -11.20 -9.32 -6.34
C GLU A 57 -11.03 -10.41 -5.26
N LEU A 58 -11.85 -11.46 -5.30
CA LEU A 58 -11.67 -12.64 -4.45
C LEU A 58 -10.37 -13.38 -4.81
N ASN A 59 -10.13 -13.65 -6.09
CA ASN A 59 -8.91 -14.31 -6.57
C ASN A 59 -7.67 -13.51 -6.21
N LYS A 60 -7.69 -12.18 -6.43
CA LYS A 60 -6.60 -11.29 -6.03
C LYS A 60 -6.27 -11.41 -4.54
N ARG A 61 -7.27 -11.64 -3.68
CA ARG A 61 -7.04 -11.82 -2.24
C ARG A 61 -6.49 -13.20 -1.90
N HIS A 62 -6.89 -14.24 -2.61
CA HIS A 62 -6.26 -15.55 -2.52
C HIS A 62 -4.78 -15.46 -2.89
N ASP A 63 -4.45 -14.83 -4.01
CA ASP A 63 -3.08 -14.64 -4.47
C ASP A 63 -2.25 -13.83 -3.46
N GLN A 64 -2.82 -12.74 -2.91
CA GLN A 64 -2.15 -11.95 -1.87
C GLN A 64 -1.91 -12.74 -0.57
N ALA A 65 -2.85 -13.59 -0.17
CA ALA A 65 -2.71 -14.43 1.01
C ALA A 65 -1.60 -15.47 0.79
N LEU A 66 -1.59 -16.15 -0.36
CA LEU A 66 -0.55 -17.09 -0.76
C LEU A 66 0.82 -16.41 -0.81
N ALA A 67 0.93 -15.27 -1.50
CA ALA A 67 2.18 -14.51 -1.58
C ALA A 67 2.68 -14.09 -0.19
N SER A 68 1.78 -13.73 0.72
CA SER A 68 2.16 -13.39 2.10
C SER A 68 2.73 -14.59 2.85
N LEU A 69 2.10 -15.76 2.72
CA LEU A 69 2.54 -17.03 3.32
C LEU A 69 3.89 -17.49 2.73
N GLU A 70 4.06 -17.39 1.41
CA GLU A 70 5.32 -17.71 0.72
C GLU A 70 6.44 -16.71 1.05
N SER A 71 6.11 -15.42 1.17
CA SER A 71 7.07 -14.38 1.54
C SER A 71 7.52 -14.49 3.01
N SER A 72 6.72 -15.10 3.89
CA SER A 72 7.17 -15.43 5.25
C SER A 72 8.35 -16.42 5.25
N VAL A 73 8.56 -17.17 4.17
CA VAL A 73 9.75 -18.03 3.98
C VAL A 73 10.97 -17.21 3.55
N LYS A 74 10.75 -16.04 2.91
CA LYS A 74 11.77 -15.02 2.67
C LYS A 74 11.67 -13.98 3.80
N ALA A 75 11.91 -14.43 5.03
CA ALA A 75 11.86 -13.57 6.20
C ALA A 75 12.61 -12.26 5.90
N GLY A 76 11.92 -11.13 6.09
CA GLY A 76 12.58 -9.83 6.17
C GLY A 76 13.66 -9.83 7.26
N PRO A 77 14.43 -8.74 7.41
CA PRO A 77 15.50 -8.69 8.39
C PRO A 77 14.98 -9.14 9.75
N THR A 78 15.75 -10.01 10.40
CA THR A 78 15.36 -10.55 11.72
C THR A 78 15.16 -9.38 12.69
N HIS A 79 14.41 -9.59 13.78
CA HIS A 79 14.23 -8.53 14.78
C HIS A 79 15.59 -7.99 15.28
N GLU A 80 16.58 -8.87 15.40
CA GLU A 80 17.96 -8.50 15.76
C GLU A 80 18.64 -7.64 14.68
N GLU A 81 18.47 -7.96 13.39
CA GLU A 81 18.98 -7.15 12.29
C GLU A 81 18.29 -5.79 12.22
N PHE A 82 16.99 -5.73 12.49
CA PHE A 82 16.24 -4.48 12.55
C PHE A 82 16.74 -3.58 13.69
N ASP A 83 16.92 -4.13 14.88
CA ASP A 83 17.43 -3.39 16.04
C ASP A 83 18.85 -2.87 15.79
N ARG A 84 19.73 -3.72 15.22
CA ARG A 84 21.09 -3.32 14.82
C ARG A 84 21.06 -2.18 13.80
N LEU A 85 20.22 -2.27 12.78
CA LEU A 85 20.09 -1.23 11.76
C LEU A 85 19.55 0.08 12.37
N GLN A 86 18.63 -0.01 13.33
CA GLN A 86 18.08 1.15 14.01
C GLN A 86 19.15 1.87 14.86
N ASP A 87 19.97 1.12 15.59
CA ASP A 87 21.05 1.69 16.40
C ASP A 87 22.16 2.29 15.54
N GLU A 88 22.49 1.64 14.43
CA GLU A 88 23.42 2.18 13.43
C GLU A 88 22.90 3.50 12.86
N ASN A 89 21.61 3.57 12.52
CA ASN A 89 20.98 4.78 12.01
C ASN A 89 21.09 5.94 13.01
N LYS A 90 20.73 5.71 14.28
CA LYS A 90 20.87 6.71 15.35
C LYS A 90 22.33 7.15 15.54
N ARG A 91 23.29 6.24 15.41
CA ARG A 91 24.72 6.57 15.50
C ARG A 91 25.14 7.51 14.37
N LEU A 92 24.75 7.18 13.14
CA LEU A 92 25.05 7.96 11.95
C LEU A 92 24.42 9.35 12.02
N GLU A 93 23.15 9.46 12.45
CA GLU A 93 22.47 10.74 12.65
C GLU A 93 23.23 11.67 13.62
N ARG A 94 23.71 11.13 14.75
CA ARG A 94 24.52 11.91 15.71
C ARG A 94 25.87 12.33 15.14
N GLU A 95 26.46 11.50 14.29
CA GLU A 95 27.72 11.83 13.64
C GLU A 95 27.55 12.96 12.62
N VAL A 96 26.50 12.88 11.80
CA VAL A 96 26.11 13.95 10.88
C VAL A 96 25.91 15.26 11.64
N LEU A 97 25.10 15.25 12.71
CA LEU A 97 24.82 16.46 13.48
C LEU A 97 26.07 17.09 14.11
N ARG A 98 27.01 16.27 14.61
CA ARG A 98 28.29 16.78 15.15
C ARG A 98 29.17 17.37 14.06
N LYS A 99 29.24 16.74 12.89
CA LYS A 99 30.00 17.23 11.74
C LYS A 99 29.42 18.53 11.20
N ASP A 100 28.11 18.62 11.06
CA ASP A 100 27.42 19.83 10.61
C ASP A 100 27.64 21.00 11.59
N LYS A 101 27.61 20.74 12.89
CA LYS A 101 27.93 21.76 13.91
C LYS A 101 29.36 22.27 13.77
N ALA A 102 30.35 21.36 13.67
CA ALA A 102 31.74 21.75 13.48
C ALA A 102 31.97 22.53 12.17
N LEU A 103 31.28 22.12 11.10
CA LEU A 103 31.33 22.79 9.81
C LEU A 103 30.71 24.20 9.89
N ALA A 104 29.60 24.36 10.61
CA ALA A 104 28.97 25.65 10.83
C ALA A 104 29.86 26.60 11.64
N GLU A 105 30.50 26.10 12.70
CA GLU A 105 31.46 26.87 13.50
C GLU A 105 32.67 27.31 12.66
N ALA A 106 33.27 26.41 11.88
CA ALA A 106 34.36 26.74 10.98
C ALA A 106 33.96 27.79 9.93
N SER A 107 32.76 27.64 9.35
CA SER A 107 32.22 28.59 8.38
C SER A 107 32.00 29.97 9.01
N ALA A 108 31.49 30.03 10.24
CA ALA A 108 31.31 31.28 10.97
C ALA A 108 32.65 32.01 11.20
N LEU A 109 33.70 31.27 11.57
CA LEU A 109 35.06 31.83 11.72
C LEU A 109 35.59 32.41 10.41
N LEU A 110 35.44 31.68 9.29
CA LEU A 110 35.88 32.16 7.97
C LEU A 110 35.11 33.42 7.52
N ILE A 111 33.80 33.45 7.77
CA ILE A 111 32.97 34.63 7.46
C ILE A 111 33.41 35.83 8.29
N LEU A 112 33.69 35.64 9.58
CA LEU A 112 34.15 36.71 10.45
C LEU A 112 35.51 37.25 9.99
N GLN A 113 36.46 36.38 9.67
CA GLN A 113 37.75 36.78 9.11
C GLN A 113 37.56 37.59 7.83
N LYS A 114 36.68 37.16 6.91
CA LYS A 114 36.41 37.93 5.68
C LYS A 114 35.84 39.33 5.94
N LYS A 115 35.12 39.56 7.04
CA LYS A 115 34.52 40.87 7.36
C LYS A 115 35.49 41.84 8.05
N LEU A 116 36.58 41.31 8.62
CA LEU A 116 37.58 42.10 9.36
C LEU A 116 38.77 42.54 8.49
N HIS A 117 38.84 42.04 7.25
CA HIS A 117 39.78 42.47 6.21
C HIS A 117 38.99 43.17 5.10
#